data_AF-A0A9P9HKU9-F1
#
_entry.id   AF-A0A9P9HKU9-F1
#
_cell.length_a   1.000
_cell.length_b   1.000
_cell.length_c   1.000
_cell.angle_alpha   90.00
_cell.angle_beta   90.00
_cell.angle_gamma   90.00
#
_symmetry.space_group_name_H-M   'P 1'
#
loop_
_entity.id
_entity.type
_entity.pdbx_description
1 polymer ?
#
loop_
_entity_poly.entity_id
_entity_poly.type
_entity_poly.pdbx_seq_one_letter_code
_entity_poly.pdbx_strand_id
1 'polypeptide(L)'
;MDWMVDKDNQRQLEGQDRDARGGNEVNARSGEFTFNCPSMTDLRGTDSVPLGANSQAQAQSAARSASSVEHASSATSSFIQVEDWDDSASLSDSVQTFPEEFGRTYHAYRAGSYLFPNDNTEQERLGIMGECYKMIMKGKLYMAPLSSRRPPKNILDIATGIGDWAIQMGDLFPEATIIGTDLSPIQPNDVPPNVYFYVEDSSDEWMFTHKFDYIHTRSTSGCWSNFETQIAQQAFDALEPGGWFESQETDCIPLCDDDTFDPQGPVATWCNDLIMAAEKLERPAVFGAKLKEIYERVGFVDVHQRVIKMPINGWAKDPRLKQVGWMWADHMLDGLSGFSYQLLNKAFERTSAQIEVSLIDVRRDLVNPRIHAYMHLYVVWGRKPK
;
A
#
# COMPACT_ATOMS: atom_id res chain seq x y z
N MET A 1 4.31 20.56 -48.56
CA MET A 1 3.39 21.68 -48.34
C MET A 1 3.21 21.80 -46.85
N ASP A 2 3.81 22.85 -46.33
CA ASP A 2 3.78 23.47 -45.01
C ASP A 2 3.54 22.68 -43.71
N TRP A 3 4.56 22.80 -42.88
CA TRP A 3 4.65 22.56 -41.45
C TRP A 3 3.79 23.56 -40.67
N MET A 4 2.91 23.06 -39.80
CA MET A 4 2.53 23.74 -38.56
C MET A 4 2.17 22.65 -37.53
N VAL A 5 3.19 22.19 -36.82
CA VAL A 5 3.04 21.39 -35.59
C VAL A 5 2.81 22.38 -34.46
N ASP A 6 1.70 22.20 -33.75
CA ASP A 6 1.32 22.91 -32.54
C ASP A 6 2.43 22.77 -31.46
N LYS A 7 3.15 23.86 -31.21
CA LYS A 7 4.34 23.93 -30.34
C LYS A 7 4.00 24.23 -28.87
N ASP A 8 2.73 24.39 -28.53
CA ASP A 8 2.36 24.86 -27.20
C ASP A 8 2.23 23.73 -26.16
N ASN A 9 2.04 22.47 -26.59
CA ASN A 9 1.95 21.33 -25.68
C ASN A 9 3.29 20.62 -25.40
N GLN A 10 4.33 20.86 -26.21
CA GLN A 10 5.69 20.35 -25.96
C GLN A 10 6.52 21.27 -25.04
N ARG A 11 6.24 22.58 -25.02
CA ARG A 11 6.95 23.53 -24.14
C ARG A 11 6.58 23.40 -22.67
N GLN A 12 5.41 22.83 -22.34
CA GLN A 12 5.05 22.55 -20.94
C GLN A 12 5.73 21.30 -20.37
N LEU A 13 6.25 20.39 -21.23
CA LEU A 13 6.95 19.18 -20.81
C LEU A 13 8.47 19.36 -20.75
N GLU A 14 9.05 20.28 -21.54
CA GLU A 14 10.51 20.54 -21.56
C GLU A 14 10.94 21.74 -20.70
N GLY A 15 9.98 22.53 -20.19
CA GLY A 15 10.22 23.78 -19.46
C GLY A 15 10.48 23.63 -17.95
N GLN A 16 10.30 22.44 -17.37
CA GLN A 16 10.46 22.20 -15.92
C GLN A 16 11.64 21.29 -15.55
N ASP A 17 12.48 20.95 -16.52
CA ASP A 17 13.62 20.02 -16.35
C ASP A 17 15.00 20.71 -16.38
N ARG A 18 15.04 22.01 -16.07
CA ARG A 18 16.30 22.79 -16.03
C ARG A 18 16.94 22.95 -14.65
N ASP A 19 16.28 22.55 -13.57
CA ASP A 19 16.81 22.67 -12.20
C ASP A 19 17.31 21.34 -11.59
N ALA A 20 17.33 20.24 -12.37
CA ALA A 20 17.83 18.93 -11.92
C ALA A 20 19.20 18.53 -12.51
N ARG A 21 19.95 19.46 -13.12
CA ARG A 21 21.34 19.23 -13.54
C ARG A 21 22.32 19.59 -12.44
N GLY A 22 22.28 18.78 -11.38
CA GLY A 22 23.24 18.78 -10.28
C GLY A 22 23.38 17.37 -9.69
N GLY A 23 23.45 16.35 -10.55
CA GLY A 23 23.68 14.98 -10.12
C GLY A 23 25.16 14.76 -9.81
N ASN A 24 25.50 14.67 -8.52
CA ASN A 24 26.68 13.92 -8.11
C ASN A 24 26.38 12.43 -8.31
N GLU A 25 27.16 11.77 -9.17
CA GLU A 25 27.22 10.31 -9.23
C GLU A 25 27.69 9.78 -7.87
N VAL A 26 26.76 9.24 -7.08
CA VAL A 26 27.13 8.44 -5.91
C VAL A 26 27.17 6.98 -6.37
N ASN A 27 28.39 6.51 -6.56
CA ASN A 27 28.72 5.14 -6.89
C ASN A 27 28.37 4.27 -5.66
N ALA A 28 27.22 3.58 -5.70
CA ALA A 28 26.78 2.69 -4.65
C ALA A 28 27.68 1.44 -4.64
N ARG A 29 28.76 1.48 -3.85
CA ARG A 29 29.51 0.29 -3.47
C ARG A 29 28.77 -0.43 -2.35
N SER A 30 28.50 -1.70 -2.57
CA SER A 30 28.02 -2.69 -1.61
C SER A 30 28.84 -2.65 -0.32
N GLY A 31 28.27 -2.11 0.76
CA GLY A 31 28.77 -2.28 2.12
C GLY A 31 27.91 -3.31 2.83
N GLU A 32 28.45 -4.49 3.11
CA GLU A 32 27.87 -5.44 4.05
C GLU A 32 27.83 -4.79 5.44
N PHE A 33 26.65 -4.50 5.96
CA PHE A 33 26.46 -4.14 7.37
C PHE A 33 26.24 -5.42 8.16
N THR A 34 27.25 -5.82 8.95
CA THR A 34 27.14 -6.88 9.95
C THR A 34 26.76 -6.28 11.30
N PHE A 35 25.63 -6.69 11.87
CA PHE A 35 25.19 -6.26 13.19
C PHE A 35 25.46 -7.35 14.23
N ASN A 36 26.20 -6.98 15.30
CA ASN A 36 26.45 -7.84 16.46
C ASN A 36 25.34 -7.66 17.51
N CYS A 37 24.77 -8.77 17.95
CA CYS A 37 23.68 -8.84 18.95
C CYS A 37 24.24 -9.10 20.37
N PRO A 38 23.80 -8.39 21.43
CA PRO A 38 24.05 -8.79 22.81
C PRO A 38 22.91 -9.69 23.35
N SER A 39 23.27 -10.80 24.01
CA SER A 39 22.32 -11.75 24.62
C SER A 39 21.70 -11.22 25.92
N MET A 40 20.37 -11.29 26.06
CA MET A 40 19.64 -11.03 27.30
C MET A 40 19.54 -12.29 28.17
N THR A 41 20.45 -12.44 29.13
CA THR A 41 20.13 -13.02 30.44
C THR A 41 20.23 -11.89 31.44
N ASP A 42 19.09 -11.34 31.85
CA ASP A 42 18.81 -10.92 33.24
C ASP A 42 17.54 -10.08 33.25
N LEU A 43 16.62 -10.46 34.16
CA LEU A 43 15.70 -9.63 34.95
C LEU A 43 14.44 -10.45 35.28
N ARG A 44 14.55 -11.25 36.35
CA ARG A 44 13.41 -11.66 37.18
C ARG A 44 13.28 -10.65 38.31
N GLY A 45 12.06 -10.17 38.55
CA GLY A 45 11.73 -9.35 39.72
C GLY A 45 10.21 -9.21 39.84
N THR A 46 9.67 -9.78 40.91
CA THR A 46 8.26 -9.91 41.26
C THR A 46 7.65 -8.60 41.77
N ASP A 47 6.32 -8.45 41.70
CA ASP A 47 5.45 -8.37 42.89
C ASP A 47 3.97 -8.14 42.51
N SER A 48 3.08 -8.62 43.38
CA SER A 48 1.65 -8.82 43.17
C SER A 48 0.80 -8.10 44.24
N VAL A 49 -0.53 -8.09 44.00
CA VAL A 49 -1.68 -7.96 44.96
C VAL A 49 -2.26 -6.53 45.16
N PRO A 50 -3.59 -6.30 45.43
CA PRO A 50 -4.84 -7.05 45.14
C PRO A 50 -6.02 -6.23 44.51
N LEU A 51 -7.06 -6.99 44.16
CA LEU A 51 -8.46 -6.65 43.84
C LEU A 51 -9.25 -5.86 44.91
N GLY A 52 -10.22 -5.05 44.46
CA GLY A 52 -11.32 -4.49 45.24
C GLY A 52 -12.60 -4.34 44.40
N ALA A 53 -13.75 -4.68 44.98
CA ALA A 53 -15.04 -4.89 44.30
C ALA A 53 -16.08 -3.75 44.51
N ASN A 54 -17.10 -3.78 43.63
CA ASN A 54 -18.48 -3.25 43.72
C ASN A 54 -18.77 -1.75 43.52
N SER A 55 -19.62 -1.41 42.54
CA SER A 55 -21.08 -1.26 42.73
C SER A 55 -21.82 -0.81 41.45
N GLN A 56 -23.10 -1.20 41.36
CA GLN A 56 -24.05 -1.04 40.25
C GLN A 56 -24.75 0.34 40.23
N ALA A 57 -25.27 0.74 39.05
CA ALA A 57 -26.67 1.18 38.77
C ALA A 57 -26.71 1.95 37.43
N GLN A 58 -27.23 1.38 36.34
CA GLN A 58 -28.61 1.47 35.85
C GLN A 58 -29.14 2.88 35.51
N ALA A 59 -29.43 3.08 34.22
CA ALA A 59 -30.54 3.92 33.75
C ALA A 59 -31.16 3.26 32.49
N GLN A 60 -32.45 2.92 32.58
CA GLN A 60 -33.32 2.48 31.49
C GLN A 60 -34.33 3.59 31.16
N SER A 61 -34.64 3.78 29.88
CA SER A 61 -36.01 4.09 29.38
C SER A 61 -36.00 3.92 27.85
N ALA A 62 -36.67 2.94 27.24
CA ALA A 62 -38.12 2.75 27.03
C ALA A 62 -38.64 3.39 25.71
N ALA A 63 -39.03 2.54 24.74
CA ALA A 63 -40.14 2.69 23.77
C ALA A 63 -40.13 1.46 22.83
N ARG A 64 -40.91 0.41 23.07
CA ARG A 64 -42.26 0.12 22.52
C ARG A 64 -42.41 0.22 21.00
N SER A 65 -42.27 -0.94 20.35
CA SER A 65 -43.21 -1.58 19.41
C SER A 65 -43.99 -0.73 18.40
N ALA A 66 -43.70 -0.93 17.11
CA ALA A 66 -44.63 -0.74 16.01
C ALA A 66 -44.52 -1.91 15.01
N SER A 67 -45.68 -2.30 14.50
CA SER A 67 -46.02 -3.46 13.69
C SER A 67 -45.35 -3.54 12.32
N SER A 68 -45.02 -4.77 11.91
CA SER A 68 -44.69 -5.15 10.55
C SER A 68 -45.95 -5.32 9.69
N VAL A 69 -46.01 -4.59 8.58
CA VAL A 69 -46.84 -4.90 7.40
C VAL A 69 -45.95 -4.74 6.17
N GLU A 70 -46.01 -5.74 5.31
CA GLU A 70 -45.22 -6.00 4.10
C GLU A 70 -45.19 -4.85 3.09
N HIS A 71 -44.07 -4.69 2.37
CA HIS A 71 -44.09 -4.35 0.95
C HIS A 71 -42.89 -4.99 0.22
N ALA A 72 -43.22 -5.92 -0.67
CA ALA A 72 -42.32 -6.42 -1.69
C ALA A 72 -42.07 -5.31 -2.73
N SER A 73 -40.81 -4.97 -2.97
CA SER A 73 -40.40 -4.29 -4.21
C SER A 73 -39.24 -5.05 -4.83
N SER A 74 -39.59 -5.86 -5.83
CA SER A 74 -38.70 -6.36 -6.84
C SER A 74 -38.09 -5.16 -7.58
N ALA A 75 -36.79 -4.94 -7.40
CA ALA A 75 -35.98 -4.14 -8.29
C ALA A 75 -34.86 -5.05 -8.81
N THR A 76 -35.15 -5.74 -9.91
CA THR A 76 -34.14 -6.39 -10.74
C THR A 76 -33.21 -5.32 -11.31
N SER A 77 -32.08 -5.11 -10.64
CA SER A 77 -30.90 -4.49 -11.26
C SER A 77 -30.42 -5.43 -12.35
N SER A 78 -30.60 -5.04 -13.60
CA SER A 78 -30.03 -5.72 -14.76
C SER A 78 -28.52 -5.55 -14.72
N PHE A 79 -27.83 -6.56 -14.19
CA PHE A 79 -26.40 -6.76 -14.43
C PHE A 79 -26.19 -6.87 -15.94
N ILE A 80 -25.51 -5.90 -16.53
CA ILE A 80 -24.80 -6.14 -17.79
C ILE A 80 -23.65 -7.06 -17.40
N GLN A 81 -23.83 -8.36 -17.63
CA GLN A 81 -22.74 -9.32 -17.56
C GLN A 81 -21.71 -8.91 -18.62
N VAL A 82 -20.48 -8.65 -18.18
CA VAL A 82 -19.34 -8.70 -19.09
C VAL A 82 -19.23 -10.14 -19.54
N GLU A 83 -19.67 -10.42 -20.77
CA GLU A 83 -19.46 -11.70 -21.43
C GLU A 83 -17.93 -11.95 -21.47
N ASP A 84 -17.50 -13.13 -21.00
CA ASP A 84 -16.12 -13.67 -20.92
C ASP A 84 -15.29 -13.53 -19.62
N TRP A 85 -15.93 -13.55 -18.44
CA TRP A 85 -15.31 -14.06 -17.20
C TRP A 85 -16.09 -15.31 -16.72
N ASP A 86 -15.81 -16.46 -17.32
CA ASP A 86 -16.67 -17.67 -17.25
C ASP A 86 -16.56 -18.47 -15.92
N ASP A 87 -15.71 -18.04 -14.97
CA ASP A 87 -15.47 -18.77 -13.69
C ASP A 87 -15.50 -17.88 -12.43
N SER A 88 -16.10 -16.69 -12.46
CA SER A 88 -16.33 -15.91 -11.22
C SER A 88 -17.54 -16.45 -10.48
N ALA A 89 -17.34 -16.95 -9.26
CA ALA A 89 -18.42 -17.26 -8.34
C ALA A 89 -18.75 -16.05 -7.45
N SER A 90 -20.00 -15.94 -7.01
CA SER A 90 -20.37 -14.99 -5.95
C SER A 90 -19.62 -15.32 -4.67
N LEU A 91 -19.21 -14.27 -3.92
CA LEU A 91 -18.57 -14.43 -2.62
C LEU A 91 -19.41 -15.35 -1.70
N SER A 92 -18.78 -16.34 -1.09
CA SER A 92 -19.42 -17.11 -0.03
C SER A 92 -19.42 -16.31 1.28
N ASP A 93 -20.45 -16.49 2.11
CA ASP A 93 -20.56 -15.85 3.43
C ASP A 93 -19.32 -16.06 4.32
N SER A 94 -18.59 -17.17 4.10
CA SER A 94 -17.36 -17.51 4.83
C SER A 94 -16.19 -16.58 4.53
N VAL A 95 -16.11 -15.97 3.34
CA VAL A 95 -15.03 -15.03 2.97
C VAL A 95 -15.23 -13.67 3.67
N GLN A 96 -16.47 -13.35 4.05
CA GLN A 96 -16.81 -12.12 4.78
C GLN A 96 -16.70 -12.27 6.32
N THR A 97 -16.49 -13.49 6.82
CA THR A 97 -16.32 -13.74 8.25
C THR A 97 -14.85 -13.54 8.64
N PHE A 98 -14.45 -12.29 8.85
CA PHE A 98 -13.06 -11.95 9.16
C PHE A 98 -12.64 -12.44 10.56
N PRO A 99 -11.51 -13.17 10.70
CA PRO A 99 -10.96 -13.49 12.01
C PRO A 99 -10.54 -12.23 12.77
N GLU A 100 -10.80 -12.22 14.08
CA GLU A 100 -10.40 -11.13 14.99
C GLU A 100 -9.20 -11.56 15.83
N GLU A 101 -8.15 -10.73 15.86
CA GLU A 101 -6.98 -10.90 16.72
C GLU A 101 -6.50 -9.51 17.19
N PHE A 102 -6.07 -9.39 18.45
CA PHE A 102 -5.64 -8.09 19.01
C PHE A 102 -6.69 -6.97 18.89
N GLY A 103 -7.98 -7.30 18.79
CA GLY A 103 -9.07 -6.33 18.60
C GLY A 103 -9.12 -5.70 17.20
N ARG A 104 -8.47 -6.33 16.21
CA ARG A 104 -8.47 -5.96 14.79
C ARG A 104 -8.97 -7.14 13.95
N THR A 105 -9.56 -6.87 12.79
CA THR A 105 -9.97 -7.93 11.85
C THR A 105 -8.92 -8.15 10.78
N TYR A 106 -8.81 -9.39 10.30
CA TYR A 106 -7.87 -9.79 9.25
C TYR A 106 -8.58 -10.58 8.15
N HIS A 107 -7.89 -10.84 7.04
CA HIS A 107 -8.46 -11.57 5.91
C HIS A 107 -8.78 -13.03 6.28
N ALA A 108 -9.94 -13.53 5.79
CA ALA A 108 -10.39 -14.89 6.03
C ALA A 108 -9.87 -15.89 4.99
N TYR A 109 -9.78 -15.46 3.72
CA TYR A 109 -9.24 -16.24 2.62
C TYR A 109 -7.73 -16.43 2.80
N ARG A 110 -7.23 -17.68 2.85
CA ARG A 110 -5.81 -17.99 3.16
C ARG A 110 -5.31 -17.34 4.46
N ALA A 111 -6.12 -17.42 5.51
CA ALA A 111 -5.82 -16.85 6.83
C ALA A 111 -4.35 -17.06 7.26
N GLY A 112 -3.69 -15.97 7.63
CA GLY A 112 -2.28 -15.95 8.06
C GLY A 112 -1.25 -15.68 6.96
N SER A 113 -1.64 -15.62 5.68
CA SER A 113 -0.73 -15.26 4.58
C SER A 113 -0.34 -13.78 4.54
N TYR A 114 -1.22 -12.90 5.01
CA TYR A 114 -1.04 -11.46 5.14
C TYR A 114 -1.22 -11.04 6.60
N LEU A 115 -0.41 -10.10 7.09
CA LEU A 115 -0.27 -9.84 8.52
C LEU A 115 -0.85 -8.49 8.97
N PHE A 116 -1.45 -7.74 8.06
CA PHE A 116 -2.03 -6.43 8.34
C PHE A 116 -3.56 -6.51 8.38
N PRO A 117 -4.21 -5.67 9.19
CA PRO A 117 -5.64 -5.73 9.40
C PRO A 117 -6.45 -5.30 8.16
N ASN A 118 -7.77 -5.45 8.20
CA ASN A 118 -8.69 -5.02 7.14
C ASN A 118 -9.96 -4.29 7.66
N ASP A 119 -10.01 -4.00 8.96
CA ASP A 119 -11.12 -3.26 9.59
C ASP A 119 -11.22 -1.80 9.11
N ASN A 120 -12.31 -1.12 9.51
CA ASN A 120 -12.59 0.26 9.11
C ASN A 120 -11.45 1.24 9.44
N THR A 121 -10.75 1.04 10.56
CA THR A 121 -9.60 1.89 10.91
C THR A 121 -8.48 1.74 9.88
N GLU A 122 -8.24 0.51 9.41
CA GLU A 122 -7.27 0.29 8.33
C GLU A 122 -7.73 0.86 7.00
N GLN A 123 -9.02 0.74 6.67
CA GLN A 123 -9.58 1.29 5.44
C GLN A 123 -9.47 2.82 5.40
N GLU A 124 -9.74 3.51 6.51
CA GLU A 124 -9.54 4.95 6.64
C GLU A 124 -8.06 5.34 6.45
N ARG A 125 -7.14 4.60 7.09
CA ARG A 125 -5.69 4.78 6.92
C ARG A 125 -5.23 4.61 5.47
N LEU A 126 -5.76 3.60 4.77
CA LEU A 126 -5.48 3.36 3.35
C LEU A 126 -5.97 4.52 2.48
N GLY A 127 -7.12 5.12 2.79
CA GLY A 127 -7.60 6.33 2.12
C GLY A 127 -6.64 7.53 2.28
N ILE A 128 -6.12 7.75 3.49
CA ILE A 128 -5.11 8.80 3.74
C ILE A 128 -3.83 8.53 2.93
N MET A 129 -3.39 7.26 2.88
CA MET A 129 -2.23 6.82 2.10
C MET A 129 -2.41 7.14 0.62
N GLY A 130 -3.54 6.76 0.02
CA GLY A 130 -3.84 6.99 -1.40
C GLY A 130 -3.79 8.46 -1.78
N GLU A 131 -4.41 9.33 -0.96
CA GLU A 131 -4.36 10.78 -1.14
C GLU A 131 -2.94 11.35 -0.98
N CYS A 132 -2.16 10.81 -0.04
CA CYS A 132 -0.76 11.22 0.17
C CYS A 132 0.11 10.90 -1.06
N TYR A 133 -0.02 9.68 -1.60
CA TYR A 133 0.63 9.27 -2.85
C TYR A 133 0.25 10.17 -4.02
N LYS A 134 -1.04 10.45 -4.19
CA LYS A 134 -1.53 11.37 -5.24
C LYS A 134 -0.93 12.77 -5.07
N MET A 135 -0.90 13.31 -3.85
CA MET A 135 -0.38 14.66 -3.58
C MET A 135 1.13 14.76 -3.80
N ILE A 136 1.92 13.77 -3.34
CA ILE A 136 3.37 13.79 -3.54
C ILE A 136 3.73 13.66 -5.03
N MET A 137 2.95 12.89 -5.77
CA MET A 137 3.06 12.72 -7.23
C MET A 137 2.37 13.85 -8.03
N LYS A 138 1.98 14.94 -7.39
CA LYS A 138 1.40 16.15 -8.01
C LYS A 138 0.11 15.85 -8.81
N GLY A 139 -0.75 15.00 -8.27
CA GLY A 139 -2.05 14.64 -8.86
C GLY A 139 -1.99 13.50 -9.88
N LYS A 140 -0.79 12.94 -10.17
CA LYS A 140 -0.66 11.81 -11.10
C LYS A 140 -0.95 10.49 -10.40
N LEU A 141 -1.71 9.62 -11.07
CA LEU A 141 -1.97 8.25 -10.63
C LEU A 141 -0.91 7.24 -11.12
N TYR A 142 -0.29 7.55 -12.27
CA TYR A 142 0.72 6.73 -12.93
C TYR A 142 1.80 7.60 -13.59
N MET A 143 2.97 7.01 -13.88
CA MET A 143 4.09 7.64 -14.57
C MET A 143 4.39 7.02 -15.94
N ALA A 144 3.95 5.79 -16.19
CA ALA A 144 4.07 5.12 -17.48
C ALA A 144 3.50 6.00 -18.61
N PRO A 145 4.15 6.08 -19.79
CA PRO A 145 3.73 6.94 -20.89
C PRO A 145 2.57 6.32 -21.66
N LEU A 146 1.42 6.15 -21.01
CA LEU A 146 0.19 5.62 -21.61
C LEU A 146 -0.25 6.53 -22.76
N SER A 147 -0.55 5.92 -23.91
CA SER A 147 -0.78 6.63 -25.17
C SER A 147 -2.15 7.31 -25.18
N SER A 148 -2.18 8.63 -25.34
CA SER A 148 -3.46 9.36 -25.53
C SER A 148 -4.18 9.01 -26.83
N ARG A 149 -3.45 8.55 -27.86
CA ARG A 149 -4.02 8.13 -29.16
C ARG A 149 -4.54 6.71 -29.16
N ARG A 150 -4.05 5.89 -28.22
CA ARG A 150 -4.36 4.47 -28.05
C ARG A 150 -4.37 4.22 -26.54
N PRO A 151 -5.43 4.68 -25.85
CA PRO A 151 -5.53 4.49 -24.41
C PRO A 151 -5.54 3.00 -24.07
N PRO A 152 -5.14 2.63 -22.84
CA PRO A 152 -5.24 1.24 -22.38
C PRO A 152 -6.69 0.79 -22.45
N LYS A 153 -6.91 -0.48 -22.77
CA LYS A 153 -8.23 -1.13 -22.77
C LYS A 153 -8.41 -2.03 -21.57
N ASN A 154 -7.35 -2.72 -21.14
CA ASN A 154 -7.38 -3.61 -19.98
C ASN A 154 -6.32 -3.16 -18.97
N ILE A 155 -6.74 -2.85 -17.75
CA ILE A 155 -5.87 -2.44 -16.65
C ILE A 155 -6.05 -3.40 -15.47
N LEU A 156 -4.95 -3.84 -14.86
CA LEU A 156 -4.95 -4.63 -13.63
C LEU A 156 -4.29 -3.85 -12.49
N ASP A 157 -4.97 -3.75 -11.35
CA ASP A 157 -4.45 -3.23 -10.08
C ASP A 157 -4.35 -4.37 -9.07
N ILE A 158 -3.12 -4.70 -8.66
CA ILE A 158 -2.85 -5.87 -7.82
C ILE A 158 -2.66 -5.42 -6.38
N ALA A 159 -3.29 -6.15 -5.45
CA ALA A 159 -3.38 -5.77 -4.03
C ALA A 159 -4.00 -4.37 -3.89
N THR A 160 -5.20 -4.24 -4.47
CA THR A 160 -5.89 -2.94 -4.65
C THR A 160 -6.35 -2.31 -3.32
N GLY A 161 -6.34 -3.05 -2.21
CA GLY A 161 -6.77 -2.56 -0.91
C GLY A 161 -8.23 -2.12 -0.96
N ILE A 162 -8.51 -0.86 -0.63
CA ILE A 162 -9.88 -0.31 -0.70
C ILE A 162 -10.35 0.01 -2.13
N GLY A 163 -9.48 -0.13 -3.14
CA GLY A 163 -9.83 0.07 -4.55
C GLY A 163 -9.80 1.52 -5.05
N ASP A 164 -9.34 2.47 -4.23
CA ASP A 164 -9.38 3.90 -4.53
C ASP A 164 -8.58 4.28 -5.79
N TRP A 165 -7.44 3.62 -6.02
CA TRP A 165 -6.64 3.83 -7.23
C TRP A 165 -7.36 3.29 -8.47
N ALA A 166 -7.89 2.07 -8.40
CA ALA A 166 -8.62 1.44 -9.49
C ALA A 166 -9.85 2.26 -9.90
N ILE A 167 -10.60 2.77 -8.92
CA ILE A 167 -11.76 3.65 -9.13
C ILE A 167 -11.34 4.93 -9.87
N GLN A 168 -10.29 5.61 -9.40
CA GLN A 168 -9.81 6.84 -10.04
C GLN A 168 -9.26 6.60 -11.47
N MET A 169 -8.69 5.42 -11.73
CA MET A 169 -8.30 5.01 -13.08
C MET A 169 -9.49 4.70 -13.98
N GLY A 170 -10.57 4.15 -13.42
CA GLY A 170 -11.84 3.94 -14.13
C GLY A 170 -12.48 5.25 -14.58
N ASP A 171 -12.46 6.27 -13.72
CA ASP A 171 -12.90 7.63 -14.07
C ASP A 171 -12.02 8.27 -15.15
N LEU A 172 -10.71 8.04 -15.08
CA LEU A 172 -9.74 8.62 -16.02
C LEU A 172 -9.78 7.94 -17.41
N PHE A 173 -10.11 6.65 -17.46
CA PHE A 173 -10.21 5.84 -18.66
C PHE A 173 -11.57 5.13 -18.73
N PRO A 174 -12.67 5.85 -19.02
CA PRO A 174 -14.03 5.30 -18.99
C PRO A 174 -14.28 4.19 -20.02
N GLU A 175 -13.43 4.09 -21.04
CA GLU A 175 -13.50 3.06 -22.08
C GLU A 175 -12.60 1.83 -21.79
N ALA A 176 -11.84 1.85 -20.69
CA ALA A 176 -10.99 0.74 -20.27
C ALA A 176 -11.72 -0.12 -19.23
N THR A 177 -11.52 -1.43 -19.28
CA THR A 177 -11.86 -2.35 -18.19
C THR A 177 -10.75 -2.30 -17.15
N ILE A 178 -11.11 -1.97 -15.90
CA ILE A 178 -10.21 -1.95 -14.76
C ILE A 178 -10.56 -3.13 -13.85
N ILE A 179 -9.55 -3.94 -13.55
CA ILE A 179 -9.67 -5.08 -12.64
C ILE A 179 -8.81 -4.80 -11.42
N GLY A 180 -9.40 -4.80 -10.23
CA GLY A 180 -8.67 -4.76 -8.96
C GLY A 180 -8.74 -6.11 -8.27
N THR A 181 -7.61 -6.63 -7.78
CA THR A 181 -7.57 -7.88 -7.01
C THR A 181 -7.04 -7.65 -5.60
N ASP A 182 -7.66 -8.29 -4.61
CA ASP A 182 -7.23 -8.24 -3.21
C ASP A 182 -7.61 -9.53 -2.45
N LEU A 183 -6.98 -9.79 -1.31
CA LEU A 183 -7.36 -10.90 -0.42
C LEU A 183 -8.66 -10.63 0.34
N SER A 184 -8.97 -9.36 0.61
CA SER A 184 -10.16 -8.96 1.37
C SER A 184 -11.18 -8.25 0.48
N PRO A 185 -12.47 -8.66 0.50
CA PRO A 185 -13.54 -7.94 -0.19
C PRO A 185 -13.98 -6.71 0.62
N ILE A 186 -13.14 -5.68 0.68
CA ILE A 186 -13.35 -4.43 1.45
C ILE A 186 -13.58 -3.21 0.54
N GLN A 187 -13.80 -3.43 -0.75
CA GLN A 187 -14.00 -2.37 -1.74
C GLN A 187 -15.47 -1.90 -1.74
N PRO A 188 -15.73 -0.62 -2.10
CA PRO A 188 -17.10 -0.10 -2.14
C PRO A 188 -17.94 -0.76 -3.24
N ASN A 189 -19.26 -0.78 -3.07
CA ASN A 189 -20.20 -1.26 -4.09
C ASN A 189 -20.48 -0.22 -5.18
N ASP A 190 -20.46 1.06 -4.82
CA ASP A 190 -20.74 2.17 -5.73
C ASP A 190 -19.45 2.58 -6.45
N VAL A 191 -19.19 1.98 -7.61
CA VAL A 191 -17.96 2.15 -8.40
C VAL A 191 -18.29 2.49 -9.86
N PRO A 192 -17.33 3.02 -10.64
CA PRO A 192 -17.53 3.20 -12.08
C PRO A 192 -17.91 1.89 -12.76
N PRO A 193 -18.78 1.91 -13.80
CA PRO A 193 -19.33 0.70 -14.42
C PRO A 193 -18.28 -0.17 -15.12
N ASN A 194 -17.06 0.35 -15.30
CA ASN A 194 -15.93 -0.29 -15.93
C ASN A 194 -14.87 -0.80 -14.91
N VAL A 195 -15.17 -0.77 -13.60
CA VAL A 195 -14.29 -1.23 -12.52
C VAL A 195 -14.86 -2.48 -11.88
N TYR A 196 -14.04 -3.52 -11.79
CA TYR A 196 -14.42 -4.82 -11.23
C TYR A 196 -13.42 -5.26 -10.16
N PHE A 197 -13.92 -5.79 -9.06
CA PHE A 197 -13.09 -6.27 -7.94
C PHE A 197 -13.24 -7.78 -7.75
N TYR A 198 -12.12 -8.47 -7.56
CA TYR A 198 -12.08 -9.90 -7.33
C TYR A 198 -11.24 -10.25 -6.10
N VAL A 199 -11.70 -11.27 -5.36
CA VAL A 199 -10.94 -11.80 -4.24
C VAL A 199 -9.97 -12.85 -4.76
N GLU A 200 -8.68 -12.50 -4.80
CA GLU A 200 -7.62 -13.38 -5.30
C GLU A 200 -6.32 -13.21 -4.50
N ASP A 201 -5.56 -14.29 -4.38
CA ASP A 201 -4.16 -14.21 -3.92
C ASP A 201 -3.25 -14.04 -5.13
N SER A 202 -2.74 -12.84 -5.33
CA SER A 202 -1.84 -12.51 -6.43
C SER A 202 -0.52 -13.29 -6.44
N SER A 203 -0.21 -14.03 -5.37
CA SER A 203 0.94 -14.94 -5.32
C SER A 203 0.73 -16.23 -6.12
N ASP A 204 -0.52 -16.58 -6.42
CA ASP A 204 -0.88 -17.75 -7.23
C ASP A 204 -0.66 -17.49 -8.72
N GLU A 205 -0.75 -18.56 -9.52
CA GLU A 205 -0.79 -18.46 -10.98
C GLU A 205 -1.98 -17.62 -11.44
N TRP A 206 -1.72 -16.60 -12.24
CA TRP A 206 -2.76 -15.72 -12.76
C TRP A 206 -3.52 -16.35 -13.93
N MET A 207 -4.81 -16.58 -13.73
CA MET A 207 -5.68 -17.31 -14.68
C MET A 207 -6.52 -16.37 -15.58
N PHE A 208 -6.01 -15.17 -15.88
CA PHE A 208 -6.73 -14.21 -16.74
C PHE A 208 -6.78 -14.71 -18.20
N THR A 209 -7.97 -14.68 -18.80
CA THR A 209 -8.20 -15.10 -20.19
C THR A 209 -7.70 -14.08 -21.22
N HIS A 210 -7.52 -12.83 -20.80
CA HIS A 210 -7.09 -11.70 -21.61
C HIS A 210 -5.80 -11.08 -21.05
N LYS A 211 -5.05 -10.42 -21.94
CA LYS A 211 -3.84 -9.70 -21.59
C LYS A 211 -4.16 -8.24 -21.23
N PHE A 212 -3.24 -7.62 -20.50
CA PHE A 212 -3.36 -6.25 -20.01
C PHE A 212 -2.49 -5.28 -20.81
N ASP A 213 -2.98 -4.06 -20.98
CA ASP A 213 -2.18 -2.94 -21.52
C ASP A 213 -1.35 -2.28 -20.42
N TYR A 214 -1.83 -2.33 -19.18
CA TYR A 214 -1.20 -1.72 -18.02
C TYR A 214 -1.47 -2.54 -16.75
N ILE A 215 -0.44 -2.78 -15.96
CA ILE A 215 -0.53 -3.46 -14.66
C ILE A 215 0.09 -2.53 -13.60
N HIS A 216 -0.50 -2.48 -12.42
CA HIS A 216 -0.09 -1.59 -11.34
C HIS A 216 -0.02 -2.30 -9.98
N THR A 217 0.95 -1.90 -9.16
CA THR A 217 1.00 -2.20 -7.71
C THR A 217 1.36 -0.94 -6.93
N ARG A 218 0.85 -0.81 -5.70
CA ARG A 218 1.22 0.28 -4.78
C ARG A 218 1.22 -0.16 -3.32
N SER A 219 2.28 0.21 -2.59
CA SER A 219 2.40 -0.04 -1.13
C SER A 219 2.17 -1.50 -0.75
N THR A 220 2.95 -2.40 -1.34
CA THR A 220 2.80 -3.85 -1.22
C THR A 220 3.91 -4.51 -0.42
N SER A 221 4.61 -3.71 0.40
CA SER A 221 5.50 -4.17 1.47
C SER A 221 4.83 -5.26 2.33
N GLY A 222 5.48 -6.42 2.44
CA GLY A 222 4.97 -7.57 3.20
C GLY A 222 3.87 -8.39 2.52
N CYS A 223 3.43 -8.07 1.30
CA CYS A 223 2.43 -8.86 0.58
C CYS A 223 2.98 -10.22 0.12
N TRP A 224 4.23 -10.28 -0.32
CA TRP A 224 4.80 -11.44 -1.02
C TRP A 224 6.15 -11.85 -0.44
N SER A 225 6.50 -13.13 -0.55
CA SER A 225 7.82 -13.62 -0.17
C SER A 225 8.87 -13.31 -1.24
N ASN A 226 8.46 -13.23 -2.51
CA ASN A 226 9.32 -12.87 -3.62
C ASN A 226 8.56 -12.11 -4.72
N PHE A 227 8.72 -10.79 -4.75
CA PHE A 227 8.11 -9.93 -5.76
C PHE A 227 8.48 -10.31 -7.20
N GLU A 228 9.73 -10.70 -7.46
CA GLU A 228 10.20 -11.01 -8.81
C GLU A 228 9.47 -12.22 -9.39
N THR A 229 9.46 -13.34 -8.66
CA THR A 229 8.87 -14.58 -9.16
C THR A 229 7.35 -14.61 -9.03
N GLN A 230 6.79 -14.01 -7.98
CA GLN A 230 5.35 -14.06 -7.73
C GLN A 230 4.59 -12.97 -8.46
N ILE A 231 5.22 -11.83 -8.80
CA ILE A 231 4.49 -10.68 -9.36
C ILE A 231 5.11 -10.20 -10.66
N ALA A 232 6.39 -9.81 -10.67
CA ALA A 232 6.98 -9.18 -11.85
C ALA A 232 7.00 -10.12 -13.07
N GLN A 233 7.31 -11.41 -12.87
CA GLN A 233 7.27 -12.40 -13.94
C GLN A 233 5.85 -12.60 -14.49
N GLN A 234 4.86 -12.75 -13.59
CA GLN A 234 3.46 -12.92 -13.99
C GLN A 234 2.92 -11.67 -14.69
N ALA A 235 3.29 -10.47 -14.22
CA ALA A 235 2.98 -9.21 -14.89
C ALA A 235 3.57 -9.15 -16.30
N PHE A 236 4.83 -9.56 -16.46
CA PHE A 236 5.46 -9.63 -17.77
C PHE A 236 4.70 -10.58 -18.70
N ASP A 237 4.30 -11.76 -18.21
CA ASP A 237 3.59 -12.74 -19.02
C ASP A 237 2.16 -12.29 -19.36
N ALA A 238 1.46 -11.65 -18.42
CA ALA A 238 0.09 -11.16 -18.56
C ALA A 238 -0.06 -9.85 -19.36
N LEU A 239 1.03 -9.12 -19.61
CA LEU A 239 0.99 -7.92 -20.45
C LEU A 239 0.95 -8.23 -21.95
N GLU A 240 0.27 -7.38 -22.71
CA GLU A 240 0.39 -7.28 -24.16
C GLU A 240 1.80 -6.81 -24.56
N PRO A 241 2.32 -7.21 -25.74
CA PRO A 241 3.54 -6.63 -26.28
C PRO A 241 3.44 -5.11 -26.38
N GLY A 242 4.33 -4.39 -25.71
CA GLY A 242 4.26 -2.93 -25.58
C GLY A 242 3.43 -2.39 -24.41
N GLY A 243 2.78 -3.25 -23.62
CA GLY A 243 2.12 -2.89 -22.37
C GLY A 243 3.12 -2.55 -21.25
N TRP A 244 2.63 -1.91 -20.18
CA TRP A 244 3.46 -1.36 -19.11
C TRP A 244 3.15 -1.99 -17.75
N PHE A 245 4.18 -2.26 -16.96
CA PHE A 245 4.05 -2.56 -15.53
C PHE A 245 4.58 -1.37 -14.73
N GLU A 246 3.89 -0.94 -13.68
CA GLU A 246 4.33 0.13 -12.77
C GLU A 246 4.13 -0.25 -11.31
N SER A 247 5.16 -0.01 -10.49
CA SER A 247 5.13 -0.21 -9.04
C SER A 247 5.46 1.08 -8.32
N GLN A 248 4.68 1.38 -7.27
CA GLN A 248 4.84 2.55 -6.42
C GLN A 248 5.03 2.11 -4.96
N GLU A 249 6.28 2.00 -4.52
CA GLU A 249 6.64 1.38 -3.24
C GLU A 249 7.37 2.33 -2.30
N THR A 250 7.01 2.34 -1.02
CA THR A 250 7.72 3.12 0.01
C THR A 250 8.43 2.17 0.95
N ASP A 251 9.76 2.14 0.88
CA ASP A 251 10.56 1.31 1.79
C ASP A 251 10.48 1.89 3.21
N CYS A 252 10.26 1.02 4.21
CA CYS A 252 10.17 1.38 5.64
C CYS A 252 11.55 1.72 6.25
N ILE A 253 12.38 2.46 5.52
CA ILE A 253 13.72 2.88 5.95
C ILE A 253 13.73 4.39 6.09
N PRO A 254 13.66 4.92 7.32
CA PRO A 254 13.78 6.35 7.56
C PRO A 254 15.23 6.81 7.33
N LEU A 255 15.37 7.91 6.60
CA LEU A 255 16.61 8.56 6.21
C LEU A 255 16.56 10.04 6.61
N CYS A 256 17.71 10.69 6.70
CA CYS A 256 17.82 12.10 7.06
C CYS A 256 19.05 12.72 6.39
N ASP A 257 18.95 14.01 6.04
CA ASP A 257 20.04 14.76 5.37
C ASP A 257 20.81 15.70 6.33
N ASP A 258 20.36 15.92 7.56
CA ASP A 258 20.87 16.97 8.46
C ASP A 258 21.04 16.57 9.93
N ASP A 259 21.26 15.28 10.19
CA ASP A 259 21.56 14.70 11.51
C ASP A 259 20.48 14.93 12.59
N THR A 260 19.28 15.38 12.21
CA THR A 260 18.16 15.59 13.15
C THR A 260 17.41 14.31 13.51
N PHE A 261 17.65 13.22 12.78
CA PHE A 261 17.10 11.90 13.03
C PHE A 261 18.13 11.03 13.75
N ASP A 262 17.75 10.49 14.92
CA ASP A 262 18.58 9.53 15.65
C ASP A 262 18.40 8.13 15.03
N PRO A 263 19.45 7.52 14.44
CA PRO A 263 19.37 6.18 13.86
C PRO A 263 19.18 5.07 14.92
N GLN A 264 19.31 5.39 16.21
CA GLN A 264 18.96 4.50 17.33
C GLN A 264 17.69 4.95 18.05
N GLY A 265 17.00 5.97 17.53
CA GLY A 265 15.80 6.52 18.12
C GLY A 265 14.57 5.61 18.00
N PRO A 266 13.45 6.00 18.63
CA PRO A 266 12.19 5.23 18.61
C PRO A 266 11.70 4.85 17.21
N VAL A 267 11.58 5.81 16.27
CA VAL A 267 11.11 5.51 14.89
C VAL A 267 12.07 4.59 14.16
N ALA A 268 13.39 4.80 14.29
CA ALA A 268 14.40 3.94 13.66
C ALA A 268 14.30 2.51 14.17
N THR A 269 14.18 2.36 15.49
CA THR A 269 14.06 1.06 16.17
C THR A 269 12.79 0.33 15.75
N TRP A 270 11.66 1.04 15.71
CA TRP A 270 10.38 0.46 15.28
C TRP A 270 10.41 0.01 13.82
N CYS A 271 10.91 0.85 12.90
CA CYS A 271 11.09 0.45 11.50
C CYS A 271 12.01 -0.77 11.36
N ASN A 272 13.12 -0.81 12.10
CA ASN A 272 14.02 -1.95 12.11
C ASN A 272 13.37 -3.22 12.66
N ASP A 273 12.59 -3.12 13.74
CA ASP A 273 11.83 -4.24 14.29
C ASP A 273 10.83 -4.80 13.27
N LEU A 274 10.12 -3.92 12.54
CA LEU A 274 9.19 -4.34 11.48
C LEU A 274 9.94 -5.05 10.34
N ILE A 275 11.07 -4.51 9.87
CA ILE A 275 11.88 -5.13 8.81
C ILE A 275 12.39 -6.50 9.25
N MET A 276 12.95 -6.60 10.45
CA MET A 276 13.48 -7.87 10.97
C MET A 276 12.38 -8.92 11.17
N ALA A 277 11.19 -8.50 11.61
CA ALA A 277 10.05 -9.39 11.75
C ALA A 277 9.51 -9.87 10.40
N ALA A 278 9.40 -8.95 9.43
CA ALA A 278 9.03 -9.21 8.05
C ALA A 278 9.97 -10.23 7.39
N GLU A 279 11.29 -10.05 7.51
CA GLU A 279 12.29 -11.00 7.00
C GLU A 279 12.18 -12.37 7.68
N LYS A 280 12.02 -12.41 9.01
CA LYS A 280 11.86 -13.68 9.76
C LYS A 280 10.61 -14.47 9.33
N LEU A 281 9.58 -13.77 8.85
CA LEU A 281 8.31 -14.35 8.42
C LEU A 281 8.25 -14.53 6.89
N GLU A 282 9.36 -14.34 6.17
CA GLU A 282 9.45 -14.46 4.71
C GLU A 282 8.45 -13.55 3.97
N ARG A 283 8.27 -12.33 4.49
CA ARG A 283 7.40 -11.28 3.94
C ARG A 283 8.16 -9.96 3.88
N PRO A 284 9.21 -9.83 3.05
CA PRO A 284 10.08 -8.66 3.03
C PRO A 284 9.30 -7.34 2.89
N ALA A 285 9.64 -6.38 3.74
CA ALA A 285 9.06 -5.03 3.78
C ALA A 285 9.95 -3.98 3.09
N VAL A 286 11.02 -4.41 2.41
CA VAL A 286 11.97 -3.53 1.71
C VAL A 286 12.39 -4.19 0.41
N PHE A 287 11.85 -3.69 -0.70
CA PHE A 287 12.23 -4.12 -2.04
C PHE A 287 12.13 -3.00 -3.08
N GLY A 288 11.66 -1.80 -2.71
CA GLY A 288 11.48 -0.66 -3.62
C GLY A 288 12.77 -0.30 -4.35
N ALA A 289 13.89 -0.25 -3.63
CA ALA A 289 15.21 -0.01 -4.21
C ALA A 289 15.66 -1.06 -5.25
N LYS A 290 15.12 -2.28 -5.20
CA LYS A 290 15.48 -3.41 -6.07
C LYS A 290 14.56 -3.52 -7.30
N LEU A 291 13.43 -2.82 -7.32
CA LEU A 291 12.40 -2.94 -8.35
C LEU A 291 12.94 -2.76 -9.77
N LYS A 292 13.76 -1.73 -10.01
CA LYS A 292 14.32 -1.49 -11.35
C LYS A 292 15.16 -2.68 -11.85
N GLU A 293 16.01 -3.22 -10.98
CA GLU A 293 16.87 -4.36 -11.33
C GLU A 293 16.01 -5.62 -11.57
N ILE A 294 14.97 -5.84 -10.76
CA ILE A 294 14.01 -6.93 -10.96
C ILE A 294 13.33 -6.82 -12.34
N TYR A 295 12.88 -5.63 -12.72
CA TYR A 295 12.22 -5.40 -14.01
C TYR A 295 13.18 -5.73 -15.18
N GLU A 296 14.43 -5.28 -15.08
CA GLU A 296 15.46 -5.56 -16.09
C GLU A 296 15.77 -7.07 -16.18
N ARG A 297 15.84 -7.78 -15.05
CA ARG A 297 16.07 -9.24 -15.01
C ARG A 297 14.91 -10.04 -15.62
N VAL A 298 13.68 -9.65 -15.34
CA VAL A 298 12.47 -10.30 -15.90
C VAL A 298 12.36 -10.09 -17.41
N GLY A 299 12.93 -8.99 -17.93
CA GLY A 299 13.00 -8.71 -19.36
C GLY A 299 12.18 -7.51 -19.83
N PHE A 300 11.70 -6.68 -18.90
CA PHE A 300 11.13 -5.38 -19.24
C PHE A 300 12.18 -4.49 -19.90
N VAL A 301 11.74 -3.66 -20.85
CA VAL A 301 12.55 -2.65 -21.55
C VAL A 301 12.03 -1.25 -21.24
N ASP A 302 12.81 -0.22 -21.60
CA ASP A 302 12.48 1.18 -21.29
C ASP A 302 12.20 1.37 -19.79
N VAL A 303 13.01 0.74 -18.93
CA VAL A 303 12.80 0.73 -17.48
C VAL A 303 13.25 2.07 -16.88
N HIS A 304 12.31 2.75 -16.22
CA HIS A 304 12.53 4.02 -15.54
C HIS A 304 12.28 3.88 -14.05
N GLN A 305 13.03 4.66 -13.26
CA GLN A 305 12.85 4.76 -11.82
C GLN A 305 12.88 6.22 -11.41
N ARG A 306 11.92 6.62 -10.58
CA ARG A 306 11.92 7.88 -9.84
C ARG A 306 11.97 7.58 -8.35
N VAL A 307 12.87 8.25 -7.65
CA VAL A 307 12.97 8.18 -6.20
C VAL A 307 12.54 9.52 -5.64
N ILE A 308 11.52 9.51 -4.79
CA ILE A 308 10.91 10.70 -4.20
C ILE A 308 11.07 10.60 -2.68
N LYS A 309 11.50 11.68 -2.03
CA LYS A 309 11.56 11.76 -0.57
C LYS A 309 10.16 12.03 -0.02
N MET A 310 9.58 11.05 0.66
CA MET A 310 8.33 11.14 1.41
C MET A 310 8.64 11.59 2.85
N PRO A 311 8.38 12.85 3.25
CA PRO A 311 8.64 13.29 4.62
C PRO A 311 7.81 12.46 5.60
N ILE A 312 8.39 12.02 6.73
CA ILE A 312 7.62 11.24 7.71
C ILE A 312 6.67 12.12 8.56
N ASN A 313 6.87 13.43 8.53
CA ASN A 313 6.07 14.44 9.24
C ASN A 313 6.19 15.82 8.56
N GLY A 314 5.46 16.82 9.06
CA GLY A 314 5.43 18.16 8.46
C GLY A 314 6.62 19.08 8.74
N TRP A 315 7.85 18.56 8.72
CA TRP A 315 9.07 19.37 8.88
C TRP A 315 9.44 20.18 7.62
N ALA A 316 9.01 19.73 6.43
CA ALA A 316 9.38 20.36 5.18
C ALA A 316 8.94 21.84 5.11
N LYS A 317 9.77 22.69 4.51
CA LYS A 317 9.46 24.12 4.29
C LYS A 317 8.49 24.33 3.13
N ASP A 318 8.58 23.50 2.09
CA ASP A 318 7.66 23.54 0.96
C ASP A 318 6.24 23.21 1.45
N PRO A 319 5.24 24.09 1.22
CA PRO A 319 3.90 23.90 1.79
C PRO A 319 3.23 22.58 1.39
N ARG A 320 3.47 22.11 0.15
CA ARG A 320 2.91 20.85 -0.32
C ARG A 320 3.59 19.67 0.35
N LEU A 321 4.92 19.63 0.39
CA LEU A 321 5.65 18.56 1.09
C LEU A 321 5.38 18.57 2.60
N LYS A 322 5.10 19.74 3.18
CA LYS A 322 4.69 19.86 4.58
C LYS A 322 3.34 19.17 4.83
N GLN A 323 2.37 19.41 3.94
CA GLN A 323 1.07 18.78 4.01
C GLN A 323 1.16 17.27 3.77
N VAL A 324 1.91 16.84 2.74
CA VAL A 324 2.24 15.42 2.50
C VAL A 324 2.84 14.79 3.76
N GLY A 325 3.77 15.47 4.41
CA GLY A 325 4.39 14.97 5.63
C GLY A 325 3.39 14.78 6.77
N TRP A 326 2.45 15.70 6.98
CA TRP A 326 1.41 15.51 7.99
C TRP A 326 0.44 14.37 7.65
N MET A 327 0.03 14.25 6.38
CA MET A 327 -0.80 13.13 5.93
C MET A 327 -0.07 11.79 6.12
N TRP A 328 1.24 11.74 5.85
CA TRP A 328 2.05 10.55 6.07
C TRP A 328 2.18 10.23 7.57
N ALA A 329 2.37 11.24 8.42
CA ALA A 329 2.38 11.05 9.88
C ALA A 329 1.05 10.48 10.38
N ASP A 330 -0.09 11.03 9.94
CA ASP A 330 -1.44 10.53 10.30
C ASP A 330 -1.60 9.06 9.86
N HIS A 331 -1.24 8.75 8.62
CA HIS A 331 -1.21 7.39 8.10
C HIS A 331 -0.35 6.44 8.96
N MET A 332 0.85 6.85 9.38
CA MET A 332 1.73 6.04 10.23
C MET A 332 1.17 5.90 11.65
N LEU A 333 0.53 6.93 12.20
CA LEU A 333 -0.08 6.94 13.53
C LEU A 333 -1.30 6.02 13.62
N ASP A 334 -2.17 6.05 12.61
CA ASP A 334 -3.35 5.19 12.56
C ASP A 334 -2.98 3.72 12.30
N GLY A 335 -1.91 3.49 11.52
CA GLY A 335 -1.39 2.15 11.21
C GLY A 335 -0.47 1.55 12.26
N LEU A 336 0.06 2.35 13.19
CA LEU A 336 1.16 1.97 14.08
C LEU A 336 0.94 0.64 14.81
N SER A 337 -0.23 0.47 15.42
CA SER A 337 -0.62 -0.77 16.09
C SER A 337 -0.91 -1.90 15.08
N GLY A 338 -1.60 -1.60 13.97
CA GLY A 338 -1.92 -2.57 12.92
C GLY A 338 -0.70 -3.17 12.24
N PHE A 339 0.32 -2.37 11.95
CA PHE A 339 1.61 -2.81 11.40
C PHE A 339 2.40 -3.68 12.38
N SER A 340 2.20 -3.46 13.68
CA SER A 340 3.04 -4.04 14.73
C SER A 340 2.49 -5.33 15.31
N TYR A 341 1.18 -5.47 15.47
CA TYR A 341 0.58 -6.55 16.27
C TYR A 341 0.94 -7.95 15.78
N GLN A 342 0.40 -8.40 14.64
CA GLN A 342 0.70 -9.76 14.18
C GLN A 342 2.18 -9.93 13.82
N LEU A 343 2.79 -8.91 13.22
CA LEU A 343 4.16 -8.99 12.74
C LEU A 343 5.15 -9.22 13.90
N LEU A 344 5.12 -8.36 14.92
CA LEU A 344 6.03 -8.46 16.07
C LEU A 344 5.64 -9.60 17.02
N ASN A 345 4.36 -9.95 17.12
CA ASN A 345 3.93 -11.09 17.91
C ASN A 345 4.42 -12.41 17.29
N LYS A 346 4.17 -12.65 16.00
CA LYS A 346 4.57 -13.89 15.34
C LYS A 346 6.10 -14.02 15.23
N ALA A 347 6.81 -12.91 14.98
CA ALA A 347 8.26 -12.95 14.85
C ALA A 347 9.00 -13.00 16.19
N PHE A 348 8.54 -12.27 17.21
CA PHE A 348 9.30 -12.04 18.44
C PHE A 348 8.54 -12.36 19.72
N GLU A 349 7.34 -12.94 19.63
CA GLU A 349 6.48 -13.32 20.76
C GLU A 349 6.14 -12.13 21.68
N ARG A 350 6.20 -10.90 21.15
CA ARG A 350 5.82 -9.70 21.90
C ARG A 350 4.32 -9.70 22.15
N THR A 351 3.92 -9.47 23.39
CA THR A 351 2.51 -9.28 23.75
C THR A 351 1.99 -7.93 23.25
N SER A 352 0.68 -7.79 23.05
CA SER A 352 0.07 -6.51 22.66
C SER A 352 0.43 -5.36 23.62
N ALA A 353 0.52 -5.65 24.93
CA ALA A 353 0.95 -4.66 25.92
C ALA A 353 2.40 -4.21 25.72
N GLN A 354 3.33 -5.13 25.46
CA GLN A 354 4.73 -4.79 25.17
C GLN A 354 4.84 -3.99 23.86
N ILE A 355 4.06 -4.37 22.84
CA ILE A 355 3.99 -3.63 21.58
C ILE A 355 3.52 -2.21 21.86
N GLU A 356 2.36 -2.01 22.49
CA GLU A 356 1.84 -0.67 22.76
C GLU A 356 2.76 0.22 23.57
N VAL A 357 3.45 -0.34 24.59
CA VAL A 357 4.47 0.39 25.36
C VAL A 357 5.61 0.83 24.45
N SER A 358 6.10 -0.03 23.56
CA SER A 358 7.16 0.34 22.61
C SER A 358 6.74 1.42 21.60
N LEU A 359 5.44 1.54 21.31
CA LEU A 359 4.91 2.52 20.36
C LEU A 359 4.70 3.93 20.96
N ILE A 360 4.82 4.12 22.28
CA ILE A 360 4.60 5.42 22.93
C ILE A 360 5.58 6.48 22.41
N ASP A 361 6.87 6.17 22.42
CA ASP A 361 7.90 7.12 21.98
C ASP A 361 7.93 7.28 20.46
N VAL A 362 7.52 6.24 19.70
CA VAL A 362 7.36 6.31 18.24
C VAL A 362 6.30 7.35 17.87
N ARG A 363 5.14 7.34 18.54
CA ARG A 363 4.08 8.34 18.33
C ARG A 363 4.58 9.76 18.59
N ARG A 364 5.41 9.96 19.63
CA ARG A 364 6.00 11.28 19.93
C ARG A 364 6.93 11.75 18.83
N ASP A 365 7.74 10.87 18.26
CA ASP A 365 8.69 11.20 17.20
C ASP A 365 8.00 11.51 15.88
N LEU A 366 6.96 10.75 15.50
CA LEU A 366 6.21 10.97 14.25
C LEU A 366 5.54 12.35 14.18
N VAL A 367 5.18 12.94 15.31
CA VAL A 367 4.60 14.30 15.35
C VAL A 367 5.60 15.41 15.62
N ASN A 368 6.90 15.09 15.72
CA ASN A 368 7.94 16.06 16.06
C ASN A 368 8.60 16.66 14.79
N PRO A 369 8.26 17.90 14.39
CA PRO A 369 8.80 18.51 13.18
C PRO A 369 10.28 18.92 13.29
N ARG A 370 10.93 18.68 14.44
CA ARG A 370 12.40 18.81 14.57
C ARG A 370 13.14 17.60 14.02
N ILE A 371 12.44 16.48 13.76
CA ILE A 371 13.01 15.29 13.14
C ILE A 371 12.77 15.41 11.64
N HIS A 372 13.81 15.73 10.86
CA HIS A 372 13.72 15.96 9.42
C HIS A 372 13.93 14.66 8.62
N ALA A 373 13.25 13.59 9.05
CA ALA A 373 13.36 12.29 8.42
C ALA A 373 12.38 12.12 7.24
N TYR A 374 12.76 11.28 6.29
CA TYR A 374 11.94 10.91 5.14
C TYR A 374 12.13 9.42 4.81
N MET A 375 11.18 8.84 4.09
CA MET A 375 11.30 7.52 3.47
C MET A 375 11.39 7.69 1.94
N HIS A 376 12.02 6.75 1.25
CA HIS A 376 12.04 6.78 -0.22
C HIS A 376 10.78 6.11 -0.76
N LEU A 377 10.02 6.87 -1.55
CA LEU A 377 9.03 6.35 -2.49
C LEU A 377 9.72 6.07 -3.83
N TYR A 378 9.75 4.82 -4.22
CA TYR A 378 10.23 4.34 -5.52
C TYR A 378 9.03 4.19 -6.46
N VAL A 379 9.06 4.92 -7.58
CA VAL A 379 8.11 4.74 -8.67
C VAL A 379 8.88 4.17 -9.86
N VAL A 380 8.62 2.91 -10.18
CA VAL A 380 9.33 2.16 -11.22
C VAL A 380 8.33 1.69 -12.26
N TRP A 381 8.63 1.93 -13.54
CA TRP A 381 7.82 1.40 -14.63
C TRP A 381 8.69 0.88 -15.77
N GLY A 382 8.21 -0.15 -16.44
CA GLY A 382 8.89 -0.79 -17.56
C GLY A 382 7.89 -1.37 -18.55
N ARG A 383 8.30 -1.46 -19.80
CA ARG A 383 7.46 -1.90 -20.91
C ARG A 383 7.80 -3.33 -21.30
N LYS A 384 6.81 -4.15 -21.62
CA LYS A 384 7.05 -5.41 -22.31
C LYS A 384 7.55 -5.13 -23.74
N PRO A 385 8.61 -5.81 -24.23
CA PRO A 385 9.04 -5.71 -25.63
C PRO A 385 7.88 -5.96 -26.62
N LYS A 386 8.01 -5.41 -27.84
CA LYS A 386 7.02 -5.58 -28.90
C LYS A 386 7.24 -6.86 -29.69
#